data_AF-A0A939FS73-F1
#
_entry.id   AF-A0A939FS73-F1
#
_cell.length_a   1.000
_cell.length_b   1.000
_cell.length_c   1.000
_cell.angle_alpha   90.00
_cell.angle_beta   90.00
_cell.angle_gamma   90.00
#
_symmetry.space_group_name_H-M   'P 1'
#
loop_
_entity.id
_entity.type
_entity.pdbx_description
1 polymer ?
#
loop_
_entity_poly.entity_id
_entity_poly.type
_entity_poly.pdbx_seq_one_letter_code
_entity_poly.pdbx_strand_id
1 'polypeptide(L)'
;MSTSKPRAMAASRSWSPPTRIERDLHDAAKAGDRGRYLRVLAQADLFLYVPKDHKDASGGKPPWIPYADGRGNWCVVVRTAGERLPRRAQFTVVRTSLNELAHDWPGRRFSLHVNPGTPAAMLLTSGPWDVRRWKRTAKRHLLGDRPVSLLTKDTGHRTGPVAHALACGAHLSVRNGVLWNDLGDAYDDYERDAEILRDGWATTTAHAWQEQMDALLEGRNSPAEPEFALSVRRELSRATDTPLDADTWRRACSQVLDDLDERAIDEAVIQPLIGRILRYEARFRADGLLEPDGYVRSALAYDYGRAVSFARWGLGARLCSEATAEEAIRRAGALAREHHTSWADFSAGYALGRVMRFDTEEFGSWYTSVLEPHRLLMSEDDSPWLTLPWRQ
;
A
#
# COMPACT_ATOMS: atom_id res chain seq x y z
N MET A 1 36.03 40.68 -24.62
CA MET A 1 34.65 40.43 -24.12
C MET A 1 34.50 38.94 -23.91
N SER A 2 34.55 38.51 -22.64
CA SER A 2 34.42 37.10 -22.23
C SER A 2 32.94 36.83 -21.95
N THR A 3 32.33 35.90 -22.67
CA THR A 3 30.94 35.49 -22.44
C THR A 3 30.93 34.30 -21.47
N SER A 4 30.52 34.59 -20.24
CA SER A 4 30.38 33.60 -19.17
C SER A 4 29.29 32.58 -19.53
N LYS A 5 29.62 31.30 -19.50
CA LYS A 5 28.63 30.21 -19.49
C LYS A 5 27.78 30.32 -18.21
N PRO A 6 26.45 30.23 -18.28
CA PRO A 6 25.60 30.21 -17.09
C PRO A 6 25.87 28.93 -16.30
N ARG A 7 26.48 29.10 -15.13
CA ARG A 7 26.71 28.04 -14.16
C ARG A 7 25.35 27.70 -13.55
N ALA A 8 24.73 26.62 -14.01
CA ALA A 8 23.52 26.10 -13.41
C ALA A 8 23.78 25.81 -11.93
N MET A 9 23.23 26.65 -11.05
CA MET A 9 23.09 26.35 -9.64
C MET A 9 22.05 25.25 -9.50
N ALA A 10 22.45 24.00 -9.74
CA ALA A 10 21.79 22.87 -9.10
C ALA A 10 22.09 23.02 -7.61
N ALA A 11 21.15 23.60 -6.86
CA ALA A 11 21.18 23.55 -5.41
C ALA A 11 21.34 22.09 -5.02
N SER A 12 22.52 21.74 -4.49
CA SER A 12 22.78 20.42 -3.93
C SER A 12 21.87 20.25 -2.72
N ARG A 13 20.65 19.76 -2.93
CA ARG A 13 19.87 19.21 -1.82
C ARG A 13 20.76 18.15 -1.19
N SER A 14 21.14 18.36 0.06
CA SER A 14 21.80 17.33 0.86
C SER A 14 20.88 16.12 0.84
N TRP A 15 21.35 15.03 0.26
CA TRP A 15 20.61 13.77 0.27
C TRP A 15 20.29 13.40 1.72
N SER A 16 19.03 13.01 1.95
CA SER A 16 18.59 12.42 3.21
C SER A 16 18.12 11.00 2.91
N PRO A 17 18.43 10.02 3.77
CA PRO A 17 18.07 8.63 3.56
C PRO A 17 16.54 8.48 3.55
N PRO A 18 15.93 8.03 2.44
CA PRO A 18 14.47 8.05 2.28
C PRO A 18 13.71 7.11 3.20
N THR A 19 14.33 6.03 3.69
CA THR A 19 13.73 5.14 4.70
C THR A 19 14.78 4.66 5.70
N ARG A 20 14.35 3.89 6.70
CA ARG A 20 15.25 3.20 7.64
C ARG A 20 16.23 2.26 6.92
N ILE A 21 15.81 1.60 5.84
CA ILE A 21 16.66 0.69 5.05
C ILE A 21 17.84 1.49 4.47
N GLU A 22 17.56 2.62 3.82
CA GLU A 22 18.61 3.47 3.26
C GLU A 22 19.49 4.15 4.31
N ARG A 23 18.94 4.46 5.50
CA ARG A 23 19.74 4.90 6.66
C ARG A 23 20.77 3.83 7.02
N ASP A 24 20.33 2.61 7.24
CA ASP A 24 21.19 1.50 7.65
C ASP A 24 22.22 1.12 6.59
N LEU A 25 21.85 1.19 5.30
CA LEU A 25 22.77 1.00 4.19
C LEU A 25 23.80 2.14 4.11
N HIS A 26 23.38 3.39 4.28
CA HIS A 26 24.30 4.53 4.28
C HIS A 26 25.30 4.46 5.43
N ASP A 27 24.85 4.15 6.64
CA ASP A 27 25.73 4.00 7.80
C ASP A 27 26.76 2.89 7.59
N ALA A 28 26.32 1.74 7.07
CA ALA A 28 27.21 0.63 6.75
C ALA A 28 28.20 0.97 5.63
N ALA A 29 27.76 1.68 4.58
CA ALA A 29 28.60 2.13 3.49
C ALA A 29 29.64 3.14 3.97
N LYS A 30 29.23 4.13 4.77
CA LYS A 30 30.10 5.14 5.37
C LYS A 30 31.15 4.53 6.29
N ALA A 31 30.79 3.49 7.03
CA ALA A 31 31.71 2.73 7.90
C ALA A 31 32.60 1.72 7.13
N GLY A 32 32.35 1.49 5.84
CA GLY A 32 33.01 0.42 5.07
C GLY A 32 32.63 -1.00 5.52
N ASP A 33 31.60 -1.15 6.35
CA ASP A 33 31.16 -2.46 6.87
C ASP A 33 30.28 -3.18 5.85
N ARG A 34 30.94 -3.88 4.92
CA ARG A 34 30.30 -4.76 3.93
C ARG A 34 29.46 -5.86 4.58
N GLY A 35 29.79 -6.29 5.80
CA GLY A 35 29.05 -7.32 6.51
C GLY A 35 27.70 -6.82 6.99
N ARG A 36 27.66 -5.64 7.63
CA ARG A 36 26.40 -4.97 7.99
C ARG A 36 25.58 -4.64 6.75
N TYR A 37 26.22 -4.10 5.71
CA TYR A 37 25.55 -3.77 4.45
C TYR A 37 24.82 -4.98 3.84
N LEU A 38 25.49 -6.14 3.75
CA LEU A 38 24.89 -7.38 3.28
C LEU A 38 23.74 -7.89 4.16
N ARG A 39 23.81 -7.71 5.48
CA ARG A 39 22.71 -8.10 6.39
C ARG A 39 21.47 -7.24 6.23
N VAL A 40 21.64 -5.95 5.92
CA VAL A 40 20.53 -5.04 5.64
C VAL A 40 19.89 -5.41 4.30
N LEU A 41 20.70 -5.59 3.24
CA LEU A 41 20.19 -6.03 1.93
C LEU A 41 19.51 -7.41 1.97
N ALA A 42 20.00 -8.31 2.81
CA ALA A 42 19.41 -9.63 2.96
C ALA A 42 17.99 -9.61 3.54
N GLN A 43 17.53 -8.47 4.09
CA GLN A 43 16.20 -8.30 4.67
C GLN A 43 15.34 -7.29 3.89
N ALA A 44 15.88 -6.71 2.82
CA ALA A 44 15.21 -5.70 2.02
C ALA A 44 14.80 -6.29 0.67
N ASP A 45 13.64 -5.84 0.17
CA ASP A 45 13.33 -6.02 -1.23
C ASP A 45 14.24 -5.15 -2.10
N LEU A 46 14.63 -5.75 -3.23
CA LEU A 46 15.45 -5.12 -4.24
C LEU A 46 14.63 -4.99 -5.52
N PHE A 47 14.95 -3.98 -6.31
CA PHE A 47 14.18 -3.62 -7.48
C PHE A 47 15.11 -3.47 -8.69
N LEU A 48 14.81 -4.22 -9.74
CA LEU A 48 15.43 -4.15 -11.05
C LEU A 48 14.54 -3.33 -11.98
N TYR A 49 15.14 -2.56 -12.88
CA TYR A 49 14.41 -1.85 -13.93
C TYR A 49 14.72 -2.51 -15.26
N VAL A 50 13.68 -3.04 -15.92
CA VAL A 50 13.82 -3.79 -17.17
C VAL A 50 12.97 -3.19 -18.30
N PRO A 51 13.37 -3.35 -19.59
CA PRO A 51 12.52 -2.95 -20.70
C PRO A 51 11.16 -3.63 -20.61
N LYS A 52 10.09 -2.83 -20.72
CA LYS A 52 8.71 -3.31 -20.58
C LYS A 52 8.38 -4.36 -21.65
N ASP A 53 8.67 -4.06 -22.92
CA ASP A 53 8.39 -4.96 -24.05
C ASP A 53 9.03 -6.33 -23.87
N HIS A 54 10.24 -6.36 -23.29
CA HIS A 54 10.90 -7.61 -22.96
C HIS A 54 10.14 -8.36 -21.86
N LYS A 55 9.75 -7.68 -20.77
CA LYS A 55 9.02 -8.30 -19.66
C LYS A 55 7.67 -8.86 -20.11
N ASP A 56 6.95 -8.13 -20.95
CA ASP A 56 5.66 -8.59 -21.51
C ASP A 56 5.83 -9.81 -22.43
N ALA A 57 6.90 -9.88 -23.22
CA ALA A 57 7.12 -10.97 -24.17
C ALA A 57 7.70 -12.24 -23.54
N SER A 58 8.49 -12.10 -22.48
CA SER A 58 9.28 -13.21 -21.93
C SER A 58 8.56 -14.05 -20.87
N GLY A 59 7.47 -13.55 -20.25
CA GLY A 59 6.68 -14.26 -19.24
C GLY A 59 7.50 -14.92 -18.12
N GLY A 60 8.76 -14.51 -17.95
CA GLY A 60 9.82 -15.28 -17.28
C GLY A 60 10.79 -14.38 -16.51
N LYS A 61 11.96 -14.95 -16.15
CA LYS A 61 12.96 -14.23 -15.33
C LYS A 61 13.41 -12.95 -16.05
N PRO A 62 13.51 -11.81 -15.34
CA PRO A 62 13.95 -10.55 -15.93
C PRO A 62 15.33 -10.70 -16.57
N PRO A 63 15.59 -10.08 -17.74
CA PRO A 63 16.91 -10.12 -18.34
C PRO A 63 17.90 -9.37 -17.46
N TRP A 64 19.12 -9.90 -17.36
CA TRP A 64 20.22 -9.15 -16.75
C TRP A 64 20.62 -8.02 -17.68
N ILE A 65 20.32 -6.78 -17.30
CA ILE A 65 20.68 -5.59 -18.08
C ILE A 65 22.05 -5.12 -17.60
N PRO A 66 23.10 -5.32 -18.42
CA PRO A 66 24.44 -4.97 -18.01
C PRO A 66 24.60 -3.44 -18.02
N TYR A 67 25.09 -2.90 -16.91
CA TYR A 67 25.41 -1.49 -16.75
C TYR A 67 26.92 -1.31 -16.62
N ALA A 68 27.51 -0.43 -17.41
CA ALA A 68 28.92 -0.07 -17.27
C ALA A 68 29.07 1.01 -16.18
N ASP A 69 29.87 0.75 -15.15
CA ASP A 69 30.09 1.67 -14.01
C ASP A 69 30.96 2.90 -14.32
N GLY A 70 31.29 3.13 -15.60
CA GLY A 70 32.22 4.17 -16.05
C GLY A 70 33.70 3.87 -15.79
N ARG A 71 34.02 2.75 -15.12
CA ARG A 71 35.38 2.26 -14.85
C ARG A 71 35.71 0.98 -15.61
N GLY A 72 34.82 0.57 -16.53
CA GLY A 72 34.97 -0.62 -17.36
C GLY A 72 34.44 -1.91 -16.72
N ASN A 73 33.82 -1.85 -15.54
CA ASN A 73 33.19 -3.03 -14.95
C ASN A 73 31.73 -3.13 -15.38
N TRP A 74 31.33 -4.36 -15.72
CA TRP A 74 29.92 -4.67 -15.93
C TRP A 74 29.25 -4.92 -14.59
N CYS A 75 28.08 -4.33 -14.42
CA CYS A 75 27.32 -4.39 -13.18
C CYS A 75 25.85 -4.73 -13.46
N VAL A 76 25.21 -5.37 -12.50
CA VAL A 76 23.75 -5.39 -12.37
C VAL A 76 23.37 -4.34 -11.34
N VAL A 77 22.48 -3.43 -11.71
CA VAL A 77 22.02 -2.34 -10.84
C VAL A 77 20.72 -2.74 -10.15
N VAL A 78 20.67 -2.60 -8.83
CA VAL A 78 19.44 -2.75 -8.04
C VAL A 78 19.16 -1.49 -7.24
N ARG A 79 17.88 -1.24 -7.00
CA ARG A 79 17.39 -0.21 -6.08
C ARG A 79 16.74 -0.84 -4.85
N THR A 80 16.76 -0.15 -3.73
CA THR A 80 15.90 -0.46 -2.57
C THR A 80 14.62 0.37 -2.61
N ALA A 81 13.64 0.05 -1.75
CA ALA A 81 12.30 0.65 -1.79
C ALA A 81 12.30 2.20 -1.74
N GLY A 82 13.17 2.80 -0.94
CA GLY A 82 13.29 4.26 -0.82
C GLY A 82 13.96 4.95 -2.01
N GLU A 83 14.78 4.21 -2.76
CA GLU A 83 15.60 4.71 -3.87
C GLU A 83 15.10 4.24 -5.24
N ARG A 84 13.82 3.88 -5.33
CA ARG A 84 13.14 3.58 -6.59
C ARG A 84 13.25 4.79 -7.53
N LEU A 85 13.53 4.50 -8.80
CA LEU A 85 13.62 5.51 -9.85
C LEU A 85 12.22 6.00 -10.25
N PRO A 86 12.11 7.25 -10.73
CA PRO A 86 10.90 7.76 -11.35
C PRO A 86 10.44 6.87 -12.52
N ARG A 87 9.13 6.83 -12.74
CA ARG A 87 8.50 6.11 -13.85
C ARG A 87 9.10 6.50 -15.19
N ARG A 88 9.31 5.50 -16.05
CA ARG A 88 9.76 5.68 -17.44
C ARG A 88 8.95 4.74 -18.33
N ALA A 89 8.32 5.25 -19.38
CA ALA A 89 7.37 4.47 -20.20
C ALA A 89 7.97 3.16 -20.76
N GLN A 90 9.25 3.18 -21.15
CA GLN A 90 9.95 2.04 -21.75
C GLN A 90 10.44 1.02 -20.72
N PHE A 91 10.42 1.34 -19.43
CA PHE A 91 10.94 0.48 -18.37
C PHE A 91 9.84 0.13 -17.38
N THR A 92 10.06 -0.97 -16.70
CA THR A 92 9.20 -1.44 -15.64
C THR A 92 10.01 -2.00 -14.49
N VAL A 93 9.48 -1.88 -13.29
CA VAL A 93 10.13 -2.35 -12.07
C VAL A 93 9.77 -3.81 -11.79
N VAL A 94 10.79 -4.62 -11.51
CA VAL A 94 10.67 -6.02 -11.12
C VAL A 94 11.30 -6.18 -9.75
N ARG A 95 10.53 -6.72 -8.81
CA ARG A 95 11.02 -7.02 -7.47
C ARG A 95 11.88 -8.29 -7.48
N THR A 96 12.93 -8.27 -6.69
CA THR A 96 13.83 -9.40 -6.44
C THR A 96 14.34 -9.34 -4.99
N SER A 97 15.09 -10.35 -4.57
CA SER A 97 15.78 -10.36 -3.27
C SER A 97 17.26 -10.66 -3.45
N LEU A 98 18.07 -10.35 -2.44
CA LEU A 98 19.47 -10.78 -2.43
C LEU A 98 19.61 -12.30 -2.56
N ASN A 99 18.65 -13.06 -2.01
CA ASN A 99 18.63 -14.50 -2.13
C ASN A 99 18.47 -14.96 -3.57
N GLU A 100 17.48 -14.44 -4.30
CA GLU A 100 17.25 -14.78 -5.71
C GLU A 100 18.41 -14.36 -6.60
N LEU A 101 18.88 -13.12 -6.43
CA LEU A 101 20.06 -12.62 -7.14
C LEU A 101 21.25 -13.57 -6.96
N ALA A 102 21.48 -14.05 -5.74
CA ALA A 102 22.57 -14.98 -5.46
C ALA A 102 22.37 -16.36 -6.10
N HIS A 103 21.13 -16.82 -6.28
CA HIS A 103 20.83 -18.08 -6.95
C HIS A 103 21.04 -18.02 -8.46
N ASP A 104 20.58 -16.94 -9.09
CA ASP A 104 20.53 -16.80 -10.54
C ASP A 104 21.63 -15.89 -11.12
N TRP A 105 22.63 -15.54 -10.30
CA TRP A 105 23.62 -14.53 -10.65
C TRP A 105 24.29 -14.80 -12.01
N PRO A 106 24.42 -13.80 -12.91
CA PRO A 106 24.88 -14.00 -14.30
C PRO A 106 26.39 -14.28 -14.44
N GLY A 107 27.07 -14.51 -13.32
CA GLY A 107 28.48 -14.89 -13.24
C GLY A 107 29.41 -13.80 -12.71
N ARG A 108 30.64 -14.20 -12.40
CA ARG A 108 31.66 -13.35 -11.73
C ARG A 108 32.10 -12.10 -12.49
N ARG A 109 31.75 -12.00 -13.78
CA ARG A 109 32.07 -10.82 -14.62
C ARG A 109 31.20 -9.60 -14.27
N PHE A 110 30.11 -9.81 -13.53
CA PHE A 110 29.17 -8.77 -13.14
C PHE A 110 29.28 -8.47 -11.66
N SER A 111 29.47 -7.21 -11.26
CA SER A 111 29.32 -6.79 -9.87
C SER A 111 27.87 -6.40 -9.56
N LEU A 112 27.44 -6.46 -8.30
CA LEU A 112 26.14 -5.94 -7.88
C LEU A 112 26.31 -4.48 -7.44
N HIS A 113 25.67 -3.54 -8.13
CA HIS A 113 25.72 -2.13 -7.80
C HIS A 113 24.38 -1.70 -7.19
N VAL A 114 24.40 -1.45 -5.89
CA VAL A 114 23.19 -1.09 -5.14
C VAL A 114 23.09 0.43 -5.06
N ASN A 115 21.89 0.97 -5.32
CA ASN A 115 21.54 2.38 -5.22
C ASN A 115 22.56 3.37 -5.86
N PRO A 116 23.05 3.12 -7.10
CA PRO A 116 24.04 3.98 -7.71
C PRO A 116 23.61 5.45 -7.76
N GLY A 117 24.54 6.35 -7.48
CA GLY A 117 24.30 7.80 -7.43
C GLY A 117 23.78 8.33 -6.09
N THR A 118 23.73 7.49 -5.06
CA THR A 118 23.31 7.87 -3.70
C THR A 118 24.47 7.70 -2.70
N PRO A 119 24.46 8.41 -1.57
CA PRO A 119 25.37 8.14 -0.46
C PRO A 119 25.24 6.75 0.18
N ALA A 120 24.15 6.02 -0.09
CA ALA A 120 23.98 4.63 0.33
C ALA A 120 24.55 3.63 -0.69
N ALA A 121 25.16 4.09 -1.80
CA ALA A 121 25.63 3.21 -2.86
C ALA A 121 26.78 2.29 -2.41
N MET A 122 26.75 1.05 -2.88
CA MET A 122 27.87 0.12 -2.74
C MET A 122 27.98 -0.81 -3.95
N LEU A 123 29.21 -1.02 -4.40
CA LEU A 123 29.56 -2.04 -5.37
C LEU A 123 30.03 -3.31 -4.64
N LEU A 124 29.30 -4.40 -4.84
CA LEU A 124 29.59 -5.71 -4.25
C LEU A 124 30.17 -6.64 -5.32
N THR A 125 31.31 -7.24 -5.02
CA THR A 125 31.92 -8.26 -5.86
C THR A 125 31.09 -9.54 -5.85
N SER A 126 31.18 -10.32 -6.92
CA SER A 126 30.38 -11.54 -7.13
C SER A 126 31.25 -12.77 -7.39
N GLY A 127 32.44 -12.81 -6.77
CA GLY A 127 33.26 -14.02 -6.78
C GLY A 127 32.49 -15.21 -6.19
N PRO A 128 32.89 -16.46 -6.46
CA PRO A 128 32.19 -17.64 -5.94
C PRO A 128 31.99 -17.61 -4.41
N TRP A 129 32.95 -17.06 -3.67
CA TRP A 129 32.86 -16.88 -2.22
C TRP A 129 31.88 -15.77 -1.80
N ASP A 130 31.79 -14.69 -2.58
CA ASP A 130 30.85 -13.59 -2.32
C ASP A 130 29.41 -14.06 -2.53
N VAL A 131 29.12 -14.72 -3.66
CA VAL A 131 27.79 -15.28 -3.94
C VAL A 131 27.40 -16.31 -2.89
N ARG A 132 28.34 -17.18 -2.44
CA ARG A 132 28.11 -18.09 -1.31
C ARG A 132 27.80 -17.35 -0.01
N ARG A 133 28.44 -16.20 0.23
CA ARG A 133 28.14 -15.35 1.40
C ARG A 133 26.76 -14.71 1.29
N TRP A 134 26.37 -14.24 0.10
CA TRP A 134 25.03 -13.70 -0.15
C TRP A 134 23.96 -14.77 0.15
N LYS A 135 24.09 -15.97 -0.43
CA LYS A 135 23.19 -17.11 -0.16
C LYS A 135 23.07 -17.42 1.33
N ARG A 136 24.21 -17.47 2.05
CA ARG A 136 24.20 -17.74 3.50
C ARG A 136 23.51 -16.64 4.30
N THR A 137 23.70 -15.37 3.91
CA THR A 137 23.16 -14.22 4.64
C THR A 137 21.66 -14.04 4.36
N ALA A 138 21.23 -14.29 3.12
CA ALA A 138 19.87 -14.12 2.66
C ALA A 138 18.99 -15.38 2.77
N LYS A 139 19.52 -16.49 3.32
CA LYS A 139 18.82 -17.80 3.39
C LYS A 139 17.43 -17.73 4.03
N ARG A 140 17.18 -16.75 4.91
CA ARG A 140 15.93 -16.59 5.66
C ARG A 140 14.92 -15.65 5.00
N HIS A 141 15.33 -14.91 3.97
CA HIS A 141 14.48 -13.94 3.28
C HIS A 141 14.23 -14.45 1.86
N LEU A 142 13.10 -15.13 1.70
CA LEU A 142 12.58 -15.58 0.42
C LEU A 142 11.58 -14.55 -0.09
N LEU A 143 11.49 -14.35 -1.41
CA LEU A 143 10.34 -13.64 -1.96
C LEU A 143 9.08 -14.45 -1.65
N GLY A 144 8.13 -13.79 -0.97
CA GLY A 144 6.87 -14.36 -0.52
C GLY A 144 6.02 -13.28 0.14
N ASP A 145 5.13 -13.66 1.03
CA ASP A 145 4.38 -12.70 1.85
C ASP A 145 5.35 -11.93 2.75
N ARG A 146 5.31 -10.60 2.63
CA ARG A 146 6.03 -9.71 3.53
C ARG A 146 5.40 -9.75 4.91
N PRO A 147 6.19 -9.55 5.98
CA PRO A 147 5.59 -9.24 7.27
C PRO A 147 4.73 -7.98 7.14
N VAL A 148 3.67 -7.92 7.95
CA VAL A 148 2.91 -6.67 8.12
C VAL A 148 3.88 -5.62 8.68
N SER A 149 4.08 -4.53 7.95
CA SER A 149 5.09 -3.53 8.28
C SER A 149 4.70 -2.14 7.81
N LEU A 150 4.86 -1.15 8.67
CA LEU A 150 4.74 0.26 8.32
C LEU A 150 6.03 0.75 7.66
N LEU A 151 5.95 1.11 6.38
CA LEU A 151 7.08 1.68 5.64
C LEU A 151 6.73 3.09 5.18
N THR A 152 7.47 4.07 5.70
CA THR A 152 7.31 5.49 5.36
C THR A 152 8.53 6.00 4.59
N LYS A 153 8.29 6.68 3.47
CA LYS A 153 9.33 7.37 2.69
C LYS A 153 9.43 8.82 3.14
N ASP A 154 10.55 9.23 3.70
CA ASP A 154 10.79 10.60 4.19
C ASP A 154 10.74 11.63 3.06
N THR A 155 11.12 11.24 1.84
CA THR A 155 11.01 12.09 0.64
C THR A 155 9.67 11.95 -0.10
N GLY A 156 8.74 11.15 0.42
CA GLY A 156 7.40 10.95 -0.15
C GLY A 156 6.39 12.00 0.32
N HIS A 157 5.10 11.76 0.07
CA HIS A 157 4.03 12.66 0.51
C HIS A 157 3.87 12.58 2.04
N ARG A 158 4.34 13.59 2.77
CA ARG A 158 4.26 13.64 4.25
C ARG A 158 3.25 14.63 4.80
N THR A 159 2.71 15.50 3.95
CA THR A 159 1.79 16.56 4.33
C THR A 159 0.80 16.86 3.20
N GLY A 160 -0.33 17.48 3.53
CA GLY A 160 -1.30 17.97 2.55
C GLY A 160 -2.29 16.90 2.04
N PRO A 161 -3.15 17.26 1.08
CA PRO A 161 -4.31 16.44 0.69
C PRO A 161 -3.94 15.11 0.06
N VAL A 162 -2.88 15.05 -0.75
CA VAL A 162 -2.41 13.80 -1.34
C VAL A 162 -1.87 12.84 -0.27
N ALA A 163 -1.13 13.35 0.72
CA ALA A 163 -0.62 12.52 1.82
C ALA A 163 -1.77 11.91 2.63
N HIS A 164 -2.78 12.71 3.00
CA HIS A 164 -3.95 12.19 3.70
C HIS A 164 -4.74 11.19 2.86
N ALA A 165 -4.91 11.45 1.57
CA ALA A 165 -5.60 10.52 0.68
C ALA A 165 -4.84 9.18 0.57
N LEU A 166 -3.52 9.20 0.46
CA LEU A 166 -2.68 8.00 0.51
C LEU A 166 -2.79 7.26 1.86
N ALA A 167 -2.88 8.01 2.96
CA ALA A 167 -3.06 7.46 4.30
C ALA A 167 -4.40 6.70 4.48
N CYS A 168 -5.44 7.02 3.69
CA CYS A 168 -6.67 6.22 3.65
C CYS A 168 -6.44 4.81 3.07
N GLY A 169 -5.42 4.63 2.22
CA GLY A 169 -4.99 3.32 1.71
C GLY A 169 -3.93 2.61 2.56
N ALA A 170 -3.60 3.14 3.75
CA ALA A 170 -2.49 2.65 4.55
C ALA A 170 -2.71 1.23 5.10
N HIS A 171 -3.96 0.84 5.41
CA HIS A 171 -4.31 -0.52 5.84
C HIS A 171 -3.69 -1.59 4.94
N LEU A 172 -3.93 -1.47 3.62
CA LEU A 172 -3.42 -2.44 2.67
C LEU A 172 -1.93 -2.27 2.42
N SER A 173 -1.42 -1.03 2.43
CA SER A 173 0.02 -0.77 2.27
C SER A 173 0.84 -1.42 3.38
N VAL A 174 0.39 -1.29 4.63
CA VAL A 174 1.01 -1.90 5.81
C VAL A 174 0.89 -3.42 5.77
N ARG A 175 -0.29 -3.96 5.45
CA ARG A 175 -0.49 -5.40 5.27
C ARG A 175 0.46 -5.99 4.22
N ASN A 176 0.65 -5.28 3.11
CA ASN A 176 1.46 -5.73 2.00
C ASN A 176 2.94 -5.33 2.14
N GLY A 177 3.35 -4.71 3.25
CA GLY A 177 4.71 -4.25 3.50
C GLY A 177 5.27 -3.35 2.40
N VAL A 178 4.46 -2.44 1.84
CA VAL A 178 4.88 -1.44 0.85
C VAL A 178 4.87 -0.03 1.44
N LEU A 179 5.56 0.88 0.77
CA LEU A 179 5.49 2.31 1.08
C LEU A 179 4.04 2.82 0.99
N TRP A 180 3.54 3.48 2.02
CA TRP A 180 2.18 4.04 2.01
C TRP A 180 2.11 5.38 1.25
N ASN A 181 3.20 6.17 1.26
CA ASN A 181 3.20 7.57 0.83
C ASN A 181 3.94 7.88 -0.47
N ASP A 182 4.10 6.88 -1.34
CA ASP A 182 4.80 7.00 -2.62
C ASP A 182 3.95 6.33 -3.70
N LEU A 183 3.48 7.10 -4.69
CA LEU A 183 2.82 6.53 -5.87
C LEU A 183 3.83 5.65 -6.63
N GLY A 184 5.05 6.17 -6.81
CA GLY A 184 6.16 5.45 -7.42
C GLY A 184 5.89 4.98 -8.86
N ASP A 185 6.75 4.09 -9.35
CA ASP A 185 6.57 3.45 -10.66
C ASP A 185 5.54 2.30 -10.64
N ALA A 186 5.42 1.65 -9.47
CA ALA A 186 4.50 0.55 -9.18
C ALA A 186 4.15 0.55 -7.68
N TYR A 187 3.06 -0.12 -7.32
CA TYR A 187 2.68 -0.35 -5.92
C TYR A 187 3.62 -1.38 -5.25
N ASP A 188 3.78 -2.56 -5.84
CA ASP A 188 4.81 -3.54 -5.46
C ASP A 188 5.82 -3.73 -6.59
N ASP A 189 5.41 -4.43 -7.64
CA ASP A 189 6.11 -4.59 -8.90
C ASP A 189 5.10 -4.72 -10.04
N TYR A 190 5.57 -4.52 -11.27
CA TYR A 190 4.69 -4.44 -12.44
C TYR A 190 3.85 -5.69 -12.70
N GLU A 191 4.46 -6.86 -12.57
CA GLU A 191 3.78 -8.12 -12.91
C GLU A 191 2.75 -8.45 -11.85
N ARG A 192 3.10 -8.30 -10.58
CA ARG A 192 2.18 -8.53 -9.46
C ARG A 192 1.01 -7.54 -9.44
N ASP A 193 1.28 -6.26 -9.74
CA ASP A 193 0.23 -5.24 -9.85
C ASP A 193 -0.73 -5.56 -11.01
N ALA A 194 -0.23 -6.08 -12.14
CA ALA A 194 -1.06 -6.53 -13.25
C ALA A 194 -1.82 -7.83 -12.93
N GLU A 195 -1.19 -8.78 -12.23
CA GLU A 195 -1.79 -10.04 -11.81
C GLU A 195 -2.95 -9.83 -10.83
N ILE A 196 -2.77 -8.98 -9.81
CA ILE A 196 -3.85 -8.73 -8.85
C ILE A 196 -5.07 -8.09 -9.54
N LEU A 197 -4.85 -7.19 -10.51
CA LEU A 197 -5.94 -6.60 -11.29
C LEU A 197 -6.63 -7.62 -12.18
N ARG A 198 -5.86 -8.45 -12.90
CA ARG A 198 -6.42 -9.48 -13.79
C ARG A 198 -7.18 -10.54 -13.02
N ASP A 199 -6.54 -11.14 -12.02
CA ASP A 199 -7.05 -12.36 -11.38
C ASP A 199 -7.98 -12.02 -10.20
N GLY A 200 -7.74 -10.90 -9.52
CA GLY A 200 -8.54 -10.44 -8.39
C GLY A 200 -9.69 -9.49 -8.74
N TRP A 201 -9.62 -8.82 -9.89
CA TRP A 201 -10.61 -7.81 -10.30
C TRP A 201 -11.10 -7.95 -11.75
N ALA A 202 -10.69 -8.98 -12.47
CA ALA A 202 -11.00 -9.16 -13.89
C ALA A 202 -10.69 -7.91 -14.75
N THR A 203 -9.66 -7.15 -14.36
CA THR A 203 -9.34 -5.84 -14.92
C THR A 203 -8.02 -5.88 -15.68
N THR A 204 -8.08 -5.71 -17.01
CA THR A 204 -6.89 -5.74 -17.89
C THR A 204 -6.82 -4.55 -18.85
N THR A 205 -7.82 -3.68 -18.85
CA THR A 205 -7.91 -2.52 -19.76
C THR A 205 -8.14 -1.24 -18.97
N ALA A 206 -7.79 -0.10 -19.57
CA ALA A 206 -8.02 1.22 -18.96
C ALA A 206 -9.51 1.49 -18.72
N HIS A 207 -10.38 1.03 -19.62
CA HIS A 207 -11.84 1.15 -19.47
C HIS A 207 -12.36 0.36 -18.26
N ALA A 208 -12.03 -0.94 -18.20
CA ALA A 208 -12.44 -1.78 -17.07
C ALA A 208 -11.88 -1.26 -15.73
N TRP A 209 -10.66 -0.72 -15.76
CA TRP A 209 -10.07 -0.07 -14.60
C TRP A 209 -10.89 1.15 -14.17
N GLN A 210 -11.31 2.01 -15.11
CA GLN A 210 -12.13 3.17 -14.80
C GLN A 210 -13.49 2.76 -14.19
N GLU A 211 -14.16 1.77 -14.78
CA GLU A 211 -15.45 1.26 -14.26
C GLU A 211 -15.35 0.73 -12.82
N GLN A 212 -14.31 -0.06 -12.53
CA GLN A 212 -14.08 -0.58 -11.17
C GLN A 212 -13.66 0.52 -10.19
N MET A 213 -12.87 1.49 -10.65
CA MET A 213 -12.49 2.65 -9.86
C MET A 213 -13.72 3.49 -9.47
N ASP A 214 -14.63 3.74 -10.42
CA ASP A 214 -15.87 4.46 -10.16
C ASP A 214 -16.79 3.67 -9.22
N ALA A 215 -16.92 2.35 -9.40
CA ALA A 215 -17.66 1.48 -8.49
C ALA A 215 -17.11 1.55 -7.04
N LEU A 216 -15.79 1.58 -6.85
CA LEU A 216 -15.18 1.76 -5.53
C LEU A 216 -15.46 3.14 -4.93
N LEU A 217 -15.36 4.20 -5.72
CA LEU A 217 -15.64 5.57 -5.26
C LEU A 217 -17.12 5.77 -4.93
N GLU A 218 -18.00 5.00 -5.56
CA GLU A 218 -19.45 5.05 -5.34
C GLU A 218 -19.91 4.00 -4.30
N GLY A 219 -18.96 3.32 -3.63
CA GLY A 219 -19.27 2.38 -2.55
C GLY A 219 -19.98 1.09 -3.00
N ARG A 220 -19.88 0.74 -4.29
CA ARG A 220 -20.55 -0.42 -4.91
C ARG A 220 -19.69 -1.67 -5.02
N ASN A 221 -18.46 -1.66 -4.50
CA ASN A 221 -17.63 -2.86 -4.45
C ASN A 221 -17.97 -3.77 -3.25
N SER A 222 -18.51 -3.17 -2.19
CA SER A 222 -19.04 -3.87 -1.02
C SER A 222 -20.56 -4.09 -1.11
N PRO A 223 -21.11 -5.08 -0.38
CA PRO A 223 -22.55 -5.23 -0.23
C PRO A 223 -23.19 -3.93 0.32
N ALA A 224 -24.39 -3.58 -0.15
CA ALA A 224 -25.05 -2.33 0.20
C ALA A 224 -25.69 -2.38 1.60
N GLU A 225 -26.05 -3.57 2.07
CA GLU A 225 -26.82 -3.83 3.27
C GLU A 225 -26.14 -3.33 4.56
N PRO A 226 -24.82 -3.52 4.77
CA PRO A 226 -24.14 -2.98 5.95
C PRO A 226 -24.16 -1.45 5.99
N GLU A 227 -23.83 -0.76 4.90
CA GLU A 227 -23.84 0.70 4.89
C GLU A 227 -25.26 1.23 5.05
N PHE A 228 -26.26 0.60 4.44
CA PHE A 228 -27.67 0.96 4.66
C PHE A 228 -28.02 0.92 6.15
N ALA A 229 -27.79 -0.21 6.83
CA ALA A 229 -28.11 -0.34 8.25
C ALA A 229 -27.36 0.68 9.11
N LEU A 230 -26.06 0.90 8.84
CA LEU A 230 -25.24 1.88 9.55
C LEU A 230 -25.71 3.32 9.31
N SER A 231 -26.19 3.64 8.10
CA SER A 231 -26.72 4.95 7.76
C SER A 231 -28.01 5.25 8.54
N VAL A 232 -28.92 4.28 8.65
CA VAL A 232 -30.13 4.40 9.47
C VAL A 232 -29.76 4.62 10.93
N ARG A 233 -28.82 3.83 11.49
CA ARG A 233 -28.34 4.01 12.87
C ARG A 233 -27.76 5.41 13.09
N ARG A 234 -27.00 5.91 12.14
CA ARG A 234 -26.35 7.23 12.21
C ARG A 234 -27.37 8.36 12.25
N GLU A 235 -28.44 8.29 11.46
CA GLU A 235 -29.51 9.28 11.50
C GLU A 235 -30.32 9.20 12.80
N LEU A 236 -30.66 8.00 13.27
CA LEU A 236 -31.33 7.84 14.58
C LEU A 236 -30.50 8.40 15.72
N SER A 237 -29.20 8.14 15.73
CA SER A 237 -28.29 8.61 16.79
C SER A 237 -28.10 10.14 16.80
N ARG A 238 -28.52 10.86 15.75
CA ARG A 238 -28.57 12.34 15.77
C ARG A 238 -29.81 12.87 16.48
N ALA A 239 -30.86 12.06 16.56
CA ALA A 239 -32.15 12.44 17.15
C ALA A 239 -32.27 12.09 18.64
N THR A 240 -31.31 11.35 19.20
CA THR A 240 -31.32 10.93 20.61
C THR A 240 -29.92 10.89 21.20
N ASP A 241 -29.78 11.31 22.46
CA ASP A 241 -28.54 11.18 23.24
C ASP A 241 -28.43 9.82 23.95
N THR A 242 -29.46 8.97 23.84
CA THR A 242 -29.47 7.64 24.47
C THR A 242 -28.91 6.58 23.50
N PRO A 243 -28.09 5.63 23.98
CA PRO A 243 -27.63 4.51 23.17
C PRO A 243 -28.81 3.75 22.51
N LEU A 244 -28.71 3.54 21.20
CA LEU A 244 -29.74 2.86 20.43
C LEU A 244 -29.72 1.35 20.71
N ASP A 245 -30.83 0.78 21.17
CA ASP A 245 -30.96 -0.67 21.28
C ASP A 245 -31.16 -1.35 19.91
N ALA A 246 -30.83 -2.64 19.84
CA ALA A 246 -30.84 -3.39 18.59
C ALA A 246 -32.25 -3.54 17.97
N ASP A 247 -33.30 -3.59 18.77
CA ASP A 247 -34.66 -3.80 18.26
C ASP A 247 -35.25 -2.50 17.72
N THR A 248 -34.93 -1.37 18.36
CA THR A 248 -35.21 -0.03 17.84
C THR A 248 -34.49 0.19 16.52
N TRP A 249 -33.22 -0.21 16.42
CA TRP A 249 -32.48 -0.15 15.16
C TRP A 249 -33.13 -0.99 14.06
N ARG A 250 -33.46 -2.25 14.36
CA ARG A 250 -34.14 -3.16 13.41
C ARG A 250 -35.45 -2.61 12.90
N ARG A 251 -36.33 -2.15 13.80
CA ARG A 251 -37.63 -1.57 13.42
C ARG A 251 -37.47 -0.35 12.53
N ALA A 252 -36.50 0.51 12.83
CA ALA A 252 -36.24 1.68 12.00
C ALA A 252 -35.73 1.31 10.60
N CYS A 253 -34.88 0.29 10.48
CA CYS A 253 -34.48 -0.23 9.18
C CYS A 253 -35.68 -0.78 8.39
N SER A 254 -36.57 -1.56 9.03
CA SER A 254 -37.81 -2.04 8.40
C SER A 254 -38.68 -0.90 7.91
N GLN A 255 -38.91 0.13 8.74
CA GLN A 255 -39.71 1.29 8.37
C GLN A 255 -39.12 2.02 7.16
N VAL A 256 -37.81 2.25 7.14
CA VAL A 256 -37.14 2.90 6.00
C VAL A 256 -37.27 2.04 4.74
N LEU A 257 -37.18 0.71 4.83
CA LEU A 257 -37.37 -0.18 3.66
C LEU A 257 -38.82 -0.22 3.18
N ASP A 258 -39.79 -0.10 4.08
CA ASP A 258 -41.21 -0.06 3.74
C ASP A 258 -41.59 1.23 3.00
N ASP A 259 -40.91 2.34 3.31
CA ASP A 259 -41.11 3.65 2.69
C ASP A 259 -40.44 3.80 1.30
N LEU A 260 -39.62 2.83 0.87
CA LEU A 260 -38.96 2.84 -0.44
C LEU A 260 -39.84 2.19 -1.52
N ASP A 261 -40.08 2.92 -2.61
CA ASP A 261 -40.88 2.47 -3.77
C ASP A 261 -40.31 1.22 -4.45
N GLU A 262 -38.98 1.08 -4.48
CA GLU A 262 -38.28 -0.09 -5.03
C GLU A 262 -37.25 -0.62 -4.01
N ARG A 263 -37.45 -1.86 -3.55
CA ARG A 263 -36.58 -2.48 -2.55
C ARG A 263 -35.35 -3.10 -3.21
N ALA A 264 -34.26 -2.33 -3.23
CA ALA A 264 -32.94 -2.85 -3.61
C ALA A 264 -32.32 -3.77 -2.52
N ILE A 265 -32.86 -3.75 -1.30
CA ILE A 265 -32.34 -4.46 -0.12
C ILE A 265 -33.47 -5.30 0.48
N ASP A 266 -33.18 -6.57 0.76
CA ASP A 266 -34.11 -7.49 1.41
C ASP A 266 -34.07 -7.32 2.94
N GLU A 267 -35.23 -7.08 3.55
CA GLU A 267 -35.38 -6.98 4.99
C GLU A 267 -34.89 -8.26 5.70
N ALA A 268 -35.13 -9.44 5.12
CA ALA A 268 -34.71 -10.72 5.69
C ALA A 268 -33.17 -10.82 5.84
N VAL A 269 -32.41 -10.05 5.06
CA VAL A 269 -30.95 -9.94 5.16
C VAL A 269 -30.54 -8.96 6.26
N ILE A 270 -31.25 -7.84 6.40
CA ILE A 270 -30.90 -6.76 7.35
C ILE A 270 -31.05 -7.20 8.80
N GLN A 271 -32.11 -7.92 9.12
CA GLN A 271 -32.41 -8.33 10.51
C GLN A 271 -31.28 -9.12 11.18
N PRO A 272 -30.76 -10.22 10.58
CA PRO A 272 -29.60 -10.94 11.12
C PRO A 272 -28.29 -10.16 10.98
N LEU A 273 -28.14 -9.33 9.95
CA LEU A 273 -26.94 -8.52 9.72
C LEU A 273 -26.67 -7.55 10.86
N ILE A 274 -27.70 -6.89 11.41
CA ILE A 274 -27.55 -6.02 12.59
C ILE A 274 -26.93 -6.77 13.77
N GLY A 275 -27.35 -8.02 14.00
CA GLY A 275 -26.75 -8.86 15.05
C GLY A 275 -25.27 -9.16 14.79
N ARG A 276 -24.91 -9.42 13.53
CA ARG A 276 -23.52 -9.66 13.11
C ARG A 276 -22.66 -8.41 13.26
N ILE A 277 -23.16 -7.23 12.89
CA ILE A 277 -22.46 -5.94 13.12
C ILE A 277 -22.17 -5.77 14.63
N LEU A 278 -23.17 -5.95 15.50
CA LEU A 278 -23.00 -5.79 16.94
C LEU A 278 -21.97 -6.74 17.54
N ARG A 279 -21.87 -7.98 17.04
CA ARG A 279 -20.86 -8.95 17.48
C ARG A 279 -19.45 -8.55 17.04
N TYR A 280 -19.29 -8.05 15.82
CA TYR A 280 -18.00 -7.48 15.40
C TYR A 280 -17.63 -6.23 16.19
N GLU A 281 -18.56 -5.34 16.48
CA GLU A 281 -18.30 -4.16 17.32
C GLU A 281 -17.87 -4.57 18.73
N ALA A 282 -18.52 -5.58 19.32
CA ALA A 282 -18.11 -6.14 20.60
C ALA A 282 -16.68 -6.69 20.53
N ARG A 283 -16.32 -7.40 19.45
CA ARG A 283 -14.95 -7.88 19.23
C ARG A 283 -13.96 -6.72 19.05
N PHE A 284 -14.32 -5.71 18.26
CA PHE A 284 -13.49 -4.54 18.01
C PHE A 284 -13.18 -3.78 19.30
N ARG A 285 -14.16 -3.63 20.20
CA ARG A 285 -13.94 -3.08 21.54
C ARG A 285 -13.01 -3.94 22.38
N ALA A 286 -13.21 -5.27 22.38
CA ALA A 286 -12.36 -6.19 23.12
C ALA A 286 -10.89 -6.16 22.67
N ASP A 287 -10.64 -5.94 21.37
CA ASP A 287 -9.30 -5.91 20.79
C ASP A 287 -8.69 -4.51 20.65
N GLY A 288 -9.40 -3.47 21.13
CA GLY A 288 -8.94 -2.07 21.17
C GLY A 288 -9.06 -1.30 19.85
N LEU A 289 -9.85 -1.80 18.89
CA LEU A 289 -10.12 -1.15 17.61
C LEU A 289 -11.24 -0.10 17.70
N LEU A 290 -12.12 -0.26 18.70
CA LEU A 290 -13.12 0.72 19.10
C LEU A 290 -12.95 1.06 20.59
N GLU A 291 -13.28 2.30 20.95
CA GLU A 291 -13.45 2.72 22.34
C GLU A 291 -14.58 1.93 23.04
N PRO A 292 -14.64 1.87 24.38
CA PRO A 292 -15.62 1.07 25.12
C PRO A 292 -17.09 1.31 24.76
N ASP A 293 -17.46 2.55 24.41
CA ASP A 293 -18.80 2.92 23.96
C ASP A 293 -18.84 3.23 22.45
N GLY A 294 -17.74 2.94 21.75
CA GLY A 294 -17.59 3.17 20.32
C GLY A 294 -18.40 2.22 19.46
N TYR A 295 -18.84 2.73 18.31
CA TYR A 295 -19.54 1.99 17.27
C TYR A 295 -19.06 2.46 15.89
N VAL A 296 -19.24 1.63 14.87
CA VAL A 296 -18.83 1.93 13.49
C VAL A 296 -19.85 2.84 12.82
N ARG A 297 -19.40 3.94 12.20
CA ARG A 297 -20.30 4.94 11.61
C ARG A 297 -20.66 4.68 10.15
N SER A 298 -19.79 4.00 9.43
CA SER A 298 -19.91 3.65 8.02
C SER A 298 -18.97 2.49 7.69
N ALA A 299 -19.34 1.65 6.73
CA ALA A 299 -18.49 0.58 6.20
C ALA A 299 -17.71 1.00 4.92
N LEU A 300 -18.01 2.19 4.38
CA LEU A 300 -17.49 2.67 3.09
C LEU A 300 -15.98 2.91 3.08
N ALA A 301 -15.35 3.10 4.25
CA ALA A 301 -13.90 3.19 4.37
C ALA A 301 -13.18 1.99 3.72
N TYR A 302 -13.77 0.79 3.72
CA TYR A 302 -13.18 -0.35 3.03
C TYR A 302 -13.01 -0.09 1.53
N ASP A 303 -14.07 0.37 0.87
CA ASP A 303 -14.06 0.69 -0.56
C ASP A 303 -13.12 1.87 -0.86
N TYR A 304 -13.15 2.92 -0.04
CA TYR A 304 -12.27 4.09 -0.23
C TYR A 304 -10.79 3.77 -0.03
N GLY A 305 -10.43 2.99 0.99
CA GLY A 305 -9.05 2.55 1.18
C GLY A 305 -8.59 1.57 0.09
N ARG A 306 -9.51 0.74 -0.44
CA ARG A 306 -9.25 -0.11 -1.61
C ARG A 306 -9.06 0.71 -2.89
N ALA A 307 -9.86 1.74 -3.11
CA ALA A 307 -9.75 2.71 -4.20
C ALA A 307 -8.33 3.31 -4.28
N VAL A 308 -7.75 3.72 -3.15
CA VAL A 308 -6.37 4.24 -3.10
C VAL A 308 -5.36 3.21 -3.61
N SER A 309 -5.50 1.94 -3.21
CA SER A 309 -4.60 0.88 -3.65
C SER A 309 -4.85 0.48 -5.12
N PHE A 310 -6.11 0.44 -5.54
CA PHE A 310 -6.53 0.13 -6.90
C PHE A 310 -6.04 1.18 -7.91
N ALA A 311 -6.01 2.46 -7.51
CA ALA A 311 -5.38 3.51 -8.30
C ALA A 311 -3.88 3.29 -8.48
N ARG A 312 -3.17 2.87 -7.42
CA ARG A 312 -1.73 2.56 -7.48
C ARG A 312 -1.43 1.32 -8.31
N TRP A 313 -2.27 0.28 -8.25
CA TRP A 313 -2.15 -0.88 -9.13
C TRP A 313 -2.40 -0.53 -10.58
N GLY A 314 -3.44 0.27 -10.88
CA GLY A 314 -3.72 0.74 -12.23
C GLY A 314 -2.56 1.54 -12.82
N LEU A 315 -1.94 2.39 -11.98
CA LEU A 315 -0.73 3.11 -12.34
C LEU A 315 0.41 2.11 -12.65
N GLY A 316 0.70 1.19 -11.73
CA GLY A 316 1.73 0.15 -11.87
C GLY A 316 1.56 -0.66 -13.16
N ALA A 317 0.37 -1.20 -13.40
CA ALA A 317 0.00 -2.01 -14.55
C ALA A 317 -0.18 -1.23 -15.87
N ARG A 318 0.07 0.09 -15.88
CA ARG A 318 -0.05 0.96 -17.07
C ARG A 318 -1.49 1.10 -17.61
N LEU A 319 -2.50 0.94 -16.76
CA LEU A 319 -3.91 1.14 -17.11
C LEU A 319 -4.38 2.59 -16.94
N CYS A 320 -3.65 3.41 -16.18
CA CYS A 320 -3.92 4.83 -16.04
C CYS A 320 -2.63 5.68 -15.94
N SER A 321 -2.79 6.99 -16.11
CA SER A 321 -1.71 7.97 -15.95
C SER A 321 -1.47 8.31 -14.47
N GLU A 322 -0.31 8.89 -14.15
CA GLU A 322 0.00 9.36 -12.79
C GLU A 322 -1.00 10.42 -12.32
N ALA A 323 -1.38 11.37 -13.20
CA ALA A 323 -2.37 12.39 -12.90
C ALA A 323 -3.76 11.79 -12.62
N THR A 324 -4.18 10.79 -13.40
CA THR A 324 -5.46 10.08 -13.21
C THR A 324 -5.46 9.31 -11.89
N ALA A 325 -4.37 8.62 -11.56
CA ALA A 325 -4.24 7.89 -10.30
C ALA A 325 -4.26 8.84 -9.10
N GLU A 326 -3.51 9.95 -9.15
CA GLU A 326 -3.51 10.95 -8.08
C GLU A 326 -4.90 11.58 -7.87
N GLU A 327 -5.63 11.86 -8.95
CA GLU A 327 -7.00 12.38 -8.87
C GLU A 327 -7.94 11.37 -8.20
N ALA A 328 -7.91 10.10 -8.63
CA ALA A 328 -8.70 9.04 -8.01
C ALA A 328 -8.38 8.87 -6.51
N ILE A 329 -7.11 8.94 -6.14
CA ILE A 329 -6.65 8.90 -4.74
C ILE A 329 -7.23 10.09 -3.97
N ARG A 330 -7.09 11.32 -4.50
CA ARG A 330 -7.64 12.53 -3.85
C ARG A 330 -9.15 12.45 -3.65
N ARG A 331 -9.89 11.96 -4.64
CA ARG A 331 -11.35 11.75 -4.54
C ARG A 331 -11.70 10.72 -3.46
N ALA A 332 -11.00 9.58 -3.40
CA ALA A 332 -11.19 8.59 -2.34
C ALA A 332 -10.91 9.19 -0.95
N GLY A 333 -9.86 10.00 -0.81
CA GLY A 333 -9.55 10.70 0.44
C GLY A 333 -10.60 11.75 0.84
N ALA A 334 -11.21 12.44 -0.13
CA ALA A 334 -12.31 13.37 0.12
C ALA A 334 -13.57 12.65 0.62
N LEU A 335 -13.99 11.60 -0.07
CA LEU A 335 -15.12 10.76 0.35
C LEU A 335 -14.91 10.13 1.73
N ALA A 336 -13.69 9.67 2.03
CA ALA A 336 -13.35 9.18 3.37
C ALA A 336 -13.62 10.23 4.47
N ARG A 337 -13.29 11.50 4.22
CA ARG A 337 -13.54 12.60 5.16
C ARG A 337 -15.00 12.99 5.31
N GLU A 338 -15.83 12.74 4.29
CA GLU A 338 -17.27 13.00 4.35
C GLU A 338 -17.99 11.99 5.26
N HIS A 339 -17.54 10.73 5.25
CA HIS A 339 -18.18 9.64 6.00
C HIS A 339 -17.57 9.35 7.38
N HIS A 340 -16.35 9.81 7.64
CA HIS A 340 -15.61 9.54 8.88
C HIS A 340 -15.07 10.80 9.55
N THR A 341 -14.83 10.70 10.85
CA THR A 341 -14.55 11.83 11.74
C THR A 341 -13.15 11.81 12.34
N SER A 342 -12.46 10.67 12.28
CA SER A 342 -11.08 10.48 12.75
C SER A 342 -10.44 9.27 12.06
N TRP A 343 -9.12 9.11 12.20
CA TRP A 343 -8.42 7.91 11.72
C TRP A 343 -8.91 6.62 12.39
N ALA A 344 -9.24 6.67 13.69
CA ALA A 344 -9.77 5.53 14.43
C ALA A 344 -11.15 5.12 13.88
N ASP A 345 -12.03 6.09 13.64
CA ASP A 345 -13.35 5.87 13.03
C ASP A 345 -13.24 5.32 11.60
N PHE A 346 -12.35 5.89 10.78
CA PHE A 346 -12.06 5.37 9.44
C PHE A 346 -11.54 3.92 9.50
N SER A 347 -10.63 3.63 10.41
CA SER A 347 -10.09 2.28 10.57
C SER A 347 -11.16 1.27 11.00
N ALA A 348 -12.08 1.68 11.89
CA ALA A 348 -13.18 0.85 12.31
C ALA A 348 -14.14 0.55 11.17
N GLY A 349 -14.45 1.55 10.34
CA GLY A 349 -15.21 1.36 9.11
C GLY A 349 -14.53 0.44 8.11
N TYR A 350 -13.22 0.60 7.91
CA TYR A 350 -12.43 -0.27 7.01
C TYR A 350 -12.48 -1.72 7.47
N ALA A 351 -12.27 -1.95 8.78
CA ALA A 351 -12.31 -3.27 9.36
C ALA A 351 -13.68 -3.92 9.22
N LEU A 352 -14.76 -3.18 9.54
CA LEU A 352 -16.13 -3.69 9.40
C LEU A 352 -16.46 -4.03 7.95
N GLY A 353 -16.19 -3.13 7.01
CA GLY A 353 -16.47 -3.37 5.58
C GLY A 353 -15.78 -4.62 5.05
N ARG A 354 -14.52 -4.86 5.45
CA ARG A 354 -13.79 -6.08 5.08
C ARG A 354 -14.46 -7.35 5.61
N VAL A 355 -14.74 -7.40 6.91
CA VAL A 355 -15.30 -8.61 7.54
C VAL A 355 -16.73 -8.86 7.09
N MET A 356 -17.52 -7.81 6.80
CA MET A 356 -18.85 -7.96 6.22
C MET A 356 -18.81 -8.65 4.86
N ARG A 357 -17.81 -8.33 4.04
CA ARG A 357 -17.65 -8.90 2.70
C ARG A 357 -17.16 -10.35 2.68
N PHE A 358 -16.36 -10.77 3.66
CA PHE A 358 -15.60 -12.03 3.55
C PHE A 358 -15.64 -12.97 4.75
N ASP A 359 -16.04 -12.51 5.94
CA ASP A 359 -15.89 -13.28 7.18
C ASP A 359 -17.23 -13.61 7.83
N THR A 360 -17.50 -14.89 8.07
CA THR A 360 -18.74 -15.39 8.69
C THR A 360 -18.68 -15.45 10.22
N GLU A 361 -18.02 -14.47 10.85
CA GLU A 361 -17.90 -14.33 12.32
C GLU A 361 -16.98 -15.36 12.95
N GLU A 362 -16.03 -15.87 12.16
CA GLU A 362 -14.97 -16.75 12.64
C GLU A 362 -13.87 -15.96 13.34
N PHE A 363 -13.80 -14.65 13.08
CA PHE A 363 -12.74 -13.75 13.55
C PHE A 363 -11.35 -14.26 13.12
N GLY A 364 -11.29 -14.85 11.93
CA GLY A 364 -10.12 -15.53 11.39
C GLY A 364 -9.18 -14.59 10.63
N SER A 365 -8.59 -15.09 9.55
CA SER A 365 -7.57 -14.38 8.78
C SER A 365 -8.07 -13.05 8.17
N TRP A 366 -9.35 -12.96 7.82
CA TRP A 366 -9.94 -11.71 7.31
C TRP A 366 -9.95 -10.62 8.37
N TYR A 367 -10.28 -10.95 9.63
CA TYR A 367 -10.24 -10.02 10.74
C TYR A 367 -8.80 -9.68 11.17
N THR A 368 -7.91 -10.67 11.34
CA THR A 368 -6.52 -10.39 11.74
C THR A 368 -5.79 -9.53 10.71
N SER A 369 -6.10 -9.72 9.42
CA SER A 369 -5.52 -8.93 8.33
C SER A 369 -5.90 -7.43 8.32
N VAL A 370 -6.84 -6.99 9.16
CA VAL A 370 -7.11 -5.56 9.43
C VAL A 370 -6.74 -5.13 10.83
N LEU A 371 -6.80 -6.04 11.81
CA LEU A 371 -6.41 -5.72 13.18
C LEU A 371 -4.92 -5.42 13.31
N GLU A 372 -4.05 -6.20 12.64
CA GLU A 372 -2.60 -5.98 12.70
C GLU A 372 -2.17 -4.65 12.07
N PRO A 373 -2.60 -4.29 10.83
CA PRO A 373 -2.33 -2.96 10.29
C PRO A 373 -2.92 -1.82 11.12
N HIS A 374 -4.13 -1.99 11.66
CA HIS A 374 -4.75 -1.00 12.55
C HIS A 374 -3.84 -0.68 13.74
N ARG A 375 -3.33 -1.70 14.43
CA ARG A 375 -2.46 -1.52 15.60
C ARG A 375 -1.22 -0.71 15.25
N LEU A 376 -0.49 -1.11 14.20
CA LEU A 376 0.70 -0.38 13.76
C LEU A 376 0.38 1.07 13.39
N LEU A 377 -0.71 1.29 12.65
CA LEU A 377 -1.08 2.63 12.23
C LEU A 377 -1.54 3.52 13.40
N MET A 378 -2.07 2.94 14.48
CA MET A 378 -2.49 3.71 15.66
C MET A 378 -1.38 3.90 16.71
N SER A 379 -0.26 3.17 16.62
CA SER A 379 0.77 3.18 17.68
C SER A 379 2.18 3.57 17.24
N GLU A 380 2.55 3.38 15.97
CA GLU A 380 3.92 3.66 15.51
C GLU A 380 4.13 5.15 15.23
N ASP A 381 5.20 5.73 15.77
CA ASP A 381 5.48 7.18 15.72
C ASP A 381 5.55 7.75 14.29
N ASP A 382 6.00 6.95 13.31
CA ASP A 382 6.09 7.37 11.90
C ASP A 382 4.80 7.13 11.11
N SER A 383 3.74 6.67 11.76
CA SER A 383 2.44 6.39 11.15
C SER A 383 1.82 7.65 10.53
N PRO A 384 1.22 7.53 9.33
CA PRO A 384 0.41 8.62 8.79
C PRO A 384 -0.73 9.04 9.71
N TRP A 385 -1.29 8.13 10.52
CA TRP A 385 -2.46 8.44 11.34
C TRP A 385 -2.11 9.17 12.64
N LEU A 386 -0.84 9.15 13.05
CA LEU A 386 -0.33 9.98 14.15
C LEU A 386 0.30 11.29 13.63
N THR A 387 0.82 11.29 12.40
CA THR A 387 1.56 12.45 11.84
C THR A 387 0.72 13.36 10.94
N LEU A 388 -0.41 12.90 10.41
CA LEU A 388 -1.36 13.70 9.64
C LEU A 388 -2.63 13.95 10.45
N PRO A 389 -3.09 15.20 10.57
CA PRO A 389 -4.40 15.47 11.15
C PRO A 389 -5.50 14.95 10.22
N TRP A 390 -6.60 14.44 10.80
CA TRP A 390 -7.78 14.04 10.04
C TRP A 390 -8.46 15.24 9.36
N ARG A 391 -8.60 16.35 10.10
CA ARG A 391 -9.09 17.62 9.54
C ARG A 391 -7.89 18.39 9.01
N GLN A 392 -7.89 18.67 7.70
CA GLN A 392 -6.83 19.39 7.01
C GLN A 392 -7.03 20.90 7.02
#